data_AF-A0A2D6P9C0-F1
#
_entry.id   AF-A0A2D6P9C0-F1
#
_cell.length_a   1.000
_cell.length_b   1.000
_cell.length_c   1.000
_cell.angle_alpha   90.00
_cell.angle_beta   90.00
_cell.angle_gamma   90.00
#
_symmetry.space_group_name_H-M   'P 1'
#
loop_
_entity.id
_entity.type
_entity.pdbx_description
1 polymer ?
#
loop_
_entity_poly.entity_id
_entity_poly.type
_entity_poly.pdbx_seq_one_letter_code
_entity_poly.pdbx_strand_id
1 'polypeptide(L)' 'MNNQMLLTQIDEVSTELGEPDCKLTEPFIFNSDETVEPWLTKYTGQNQFMIHSDKILTITEPNSKLRKKYEELLD' A
#
# COMPACT_ATOMS: atom_id res chain seq x y z
N MET A 1 1.53 -6.53 15.58
CA MET A 1 0.70 -6.06 14.46
C MET A 1 0.42 -4.58 14.67
N ASN A 2 0.53 -3.75 13.63
CA ASN A 2 0.33 -2.30 13.70
C ASN A 2 -1.07 -1.84 13.25
N ASN A 3 -1.93 -2.77 12.79
CA ASN A 3 -3.30 -2.55 12.33
C ASN A 3 -3.45 -1.45 11.26
N GLN A 4 -2.38 -1.17 10.51
CA GLN A 4 -2.40 -0.18 9.45
C GLN A 4 -3.02 -0.78 8.19
N MET A 5 -4.04 -0.12 7.64
CA MET A 5 -4.61 -0.48 6.34
C MET A 5 -3.96 0.37 5.26
N LEU A 6 -3.50 -0.29 4.20
CA LEU A 6 -2.92 0.36 3.03
C LEU A 6 -3.81 0.14 1.81
N LEU A 7 -3.91 1.16 0.97
CA LEU A 7 -4.51 1.13 -0.35
C LEU A 7 -3.40 1.39 -1.37
N THR A 8 -3.16 0.44 -2.26
CA THR A 8 -1.99 0.47 -3.15
C THR A 8 -2.18 -0.49 -4.33
N GLN A 9 -1.44 -0.29 -5.40
CA GLN A 9 -1.20 -1.32 -6.40
C GLN A 9 -0.08 -2.25 -5.89
N ILE A 10 -0.32 -3.56 -5.89
CA ILE A 10 0.63 -4.55 -5.39
C ILE A 10 1.03 -5.52 -6.50
N ASP A 11 2.34 -5.70 -6.68
CA ASP A 11 2.93 -6.71 -7.55
C ASP A 11 3.80 -7.65 -6.71
N GLU A 12 3.66 -8.96 -6.89
CA GLU A 12 4.64 -9.92 -6.36
C GLU A 12 5.85 -9.95 -7.29
N VAL A 13 7.05 -9.90 -6.71
CA VAL A 13 8.32 -9.81 -7.44
C VAL A 13 9.20 -10.97 -7.02
N SER A 14 9.76 -11.69 -7.99
CA SER A 14 10.75 -12.72 -7.72
C SER A 14 12.06 -12.10 -7.21
N THR A 15 12.40 -12.39 -5.95
CA THR A 15 13.63 -11.91 -5.30
C THR A 15 14.39 -13.06 -4.65
N GLU A 16 15.57 -12.77 -4.11
CA GLU A 16 16.37 -13.77 -3.40
C GLU A 16 15.77 -14.08 -2.02
N LEU A 17 16.09 -15.25 -1.48
CA LEU A 17 15.61 -15.65 -0.15
C LEU A 17 16.06 -14.64 0.91
N GLY A 18 15.09 -14.03 1.58
CA GLY A 18 15.34 -13.04 2.63
C GLY A 18 15.25 -11.59 2.15
N GLU A 19 15.01 -11.36 0.86
CA GLU A 19 14.68 -10.04 0.32
C GLU A 19 13.17 -9.78 0.33
N PRO A 20 12.74 -8.50 0.30
CA PRO A 20 11.35 -8.14 0.05
C PRO A 20 10.85 -8.70 -1.29
N ASP A 21 9.61 -9.19 -1.33
CA ASP A 21 9.01 -9.91 -2.46
C ASP A 21 7.69 -9.29 -2.94
N CYS A 22 7.21 -8.22 -2.32
CA CYS A 22 6.07 -7.43 -2.79
C CYS A 22 6.47 -5.99 -3.09
N LYS A 23 6.09 -5.48 -4.26
CA LYS A 23 6.23 -4.08 -4.63
C LYS A 23 4.88 -3.37 -4.43
N LEU A 24 4.86 -2.35 -3.58
CA LEU A 24 3.75 -1.44 -3.41
C LEU A 24 3.99 -0.19 -4.27
N THR A 25 3.01 0.18 -5.08
CA THR A 25 3.03 1.40 -5.92
C THR A 25 1.92 2.33 -5.49
N GLU A 26 2.27 3.60 -5.27
CA GLU A 26 1.39 4.66 -4.76
C GLU A 26 0.63 4.22 -3.50
N PRO A 27 1.32 3.79 -2.42
CA PRO A 27 0.63 3.37 -1.21
C PRO A 27 0.09 4.56 -0.43
N PHE A 28 -1.15 4.43 0.02
CA PHE A 28 -1.81 5.36 0.92
C PHE A 28 -2.31 4.67 2.18
N ILE A 29 -2.26 5.36 3.31
CA ILE A 29 -2.87 4.93 4.57
C ILE A 29 -4.37 5.20 4.49
N PHE A 30 -5.18 4.19 4.79
CA PHE A 30 -6.62 4.36 5.00
C PHE A 30 -6.91 4.46 6.50
N ASN A 31 -7.30 5.65 6.94
CA ASN A 31 -7.57 5.95 8.34
C ASN A 31 -9.01 5.61 8.74
N SER A 32 -9.24 5.47 10.04
CA SER A 32 -10.57 5.12 10.59
C SER A 32 -11.64 6.20 10.34
N ASP A 33 -11.22 7.43 10.05
CA ASP A 33 -12.09 8.56 9.69
C ASP A 33 -12.40 8.63 8.18
N GLU A 34 -12.12 7.54 7.45
CA GLU A 34 -12.22 7.42 5.99
C GLU A 34 -11.27 8.34 5.21
N THR A 35 -10.30 9.01 5.85
CA THR A 35 -9.27 9.78 5.15
C THR A 35 -8.22 8.87 4.52
N VAL A 36 -7.59 9.39 3.45
CA VAL A 36 -6.52 8.70 2.73
C VAL A 36 -5.33 9.64 2.65
N GLU A 37 -4.16 9.20 3.11
CA GLU A 37 -2.93 10.00 3.12
C GLU A 37 -1.76 9.22 2.51
N PRO A 38 -0.85 9.87 1.75
CA PRO A 38 0.31 9.17 1.19
C PRO A 38 1.18 8.52 2.27
N TRP A 39 1.57 7.27 2.04
CA TRP A 39 2.36 6.53 3.01
C TRP A 39 3.79 7.07 3.12
N LEU A 40 4.30 7.20 4.35
CA LEU A 40 5.68 7.60 4.66
C LEU A 40 6.15 8.96 4.12
N THR A 41 5.24 9.84 3.67
CA THR A 41 5.58 11.16 3.10
C THR A 41 6.40 12.06 4.03
N LYS A 42 6.33 11.83 5.35
CA LYS A 42 7.14 12.54 6.36
C LYS A 42 8.63 12.17 6.32
N TYR A 43 8.99 11.07 5.67
CA TYR A 43 10.32 10.47 5.70
C TYR A 43 10.94 10.30 4.31
N THR A 44 10.12 10.20 3.25
CA THR A 44 10.60 10.01 1.88
C THR A 44 9.63 10.60 0.86
N GLY A 45 10.17 10.99 -0.30
CA GLY A 45 9.40 11.37 -1.48
C GLY A 45 9.19 10.22 -2.47
N GLN A 46 9.58 9.00 -2.10
CA GLN A 46 9.33 7.81 -2.92
C GLN A 46 7.86 7.42 -2.87
N ASN A 47 7.38 6.88 -3.99
CA ASN A 47 6.02 6.34 -4.18
C ASN A 47 6.03 4.83 -4.46
N GLN A 48 7.20 4.20 -4.46
CA GLN A 48 7.38 2.76 -4.67
C GLN A 48 8.16 2.18 -3.50
N PHE A 49 7.65 1.08 -2.96
CA PHE A 49 8.20 0.46 -1.76
C PHE A 49 8.25 -1.05 -1.93
N MET A 50 9.36 -1.65 -1.50
CA MET A 50 9.48 -3.09 -1.41
C MET A 50 9.17 -3.52 0.03
N ILE A 51 8.29 -4.50 0.20
CA ILE A 51 7.91 -5.06 1.50
C ILE A 51 7.93 -6.58 1.45
N HIS A 52 8.26 -7.21 2.57
CA HIS A 52 8.07 -8.67 2.70
C HIS A 52 6.57 -8.99 2.81
N SER A 53 6.13 -9.94 2.01
CA SER A 53 4.77 -10.51 2.00
C SER A 53 4.36 -11.01 3.39
N ASP A 54 5.31 -11.53 4.18
CA ASP A 54 5.08 -12.00 5.56
C ASP A 54 4.68 -10.89 6.56
N LYS A 55 4.82 -9.61 6.18
CA LYS A 55 4.34 -8.46 6.96
C LYS A 55 2.92 -8.04 6.58
N ILE A 56 2.35 -8.60 5.52
CA ILE A 56 0.99 -8.35 5.07
C ILE A 56 0.09 -9.46 5.62
N LEU A 57 -0.84 -9.10 6.50
CA LEU A 57 -1.74 -10.07 7.10
C LEU A 57 -2.86 -10.52 6.15
N THR A 58 -3.39 -9.61 5.34
CA THR A 58 -4.54 -9.86 4.46
C THR A 58 -4.47 -8.93 3.27
N ILE A 59 -4.72 -9.49 2.08
CA ILE A 59 -4.86 -8.75 0.81
C ILE A 59 -6.30 -8.93 0.35
N THR A 60 -6.94 -7.85 -0.04
CA THR A 60 -8.31 -7.87 -0.55
C THR A 60 -8.56 -6.70 -1.48
N GLU A 61 -9.52 -6.87 -2.38
CA GLU A 61 -9.94 -5.82 -3.30
C GLU A 61 -10.78 -4.76 -2.56
N PRO A 62 -10.53 -3.45 -2.82
CA PRO A 62 -11.35 -2.39 -2.25
C PRO A 62 -12.77 -2.41 -2.84
N ASN A 63 -13.74 -1.91 -2.08
CA ASN A 63 -15.07 -1.65 -2.62
C ASN A 63 -15.04 -0.50 -3.65
N SER A 64 -16.14 -0.33 -4.41
CA SER A 64 -16.22 0.67 -5.49
C SER A 64 -15.97 2.12 -5.03
N LYS A 65 -16.43 2.50 -3.83
CA LYS A 65 -16.20 3.84 -3.26
C LYS A 65 -14.71 4.08 -3.02
N LEU A 66 -14.02 3.14 -2.38
CA LEU A 66 -12.61 3.27 -2.03
C LEU A 66 -11.72 3.17 -3.28
N ARG A 67 -12.08 2.32 -4.24
CA ARG A 67 -11.40 2.23 -5.54
C ARG A 67 -11.45 3.56 -6.31
N LYS A 68 -12.63 4.17 -6.45
CA LYS A 68 -12.78 5.46 -7.13
C LYS A 68 -11.96 6.56 -6.46
N LYS A 69 -11.95 6.58 -5.12
CA LYS A 69 -11.13 7.52 -4.34
C LYS A 69 -9.63 7.33 -4.60
N TYR A 70 -9.17 6.09 -4.75
CA TYR A 70 -7.79 5.80 -5.11
C TYR A 70 -7.44 6.30 -6.51
N GLU A 71 -8.29 6.01 -7.50
CA GLU A 71 -8.10 6.46 -8.88
C GLU A 71 -8.01 8.00 -8.97
N GLU A 72 -8.88 8.72 -8.24
CA GLU A 72 -8.84 10.20 -8.17
C GLU A 72 -7.57 10.77 -7.52
N LEU A 73 -6.83 10.00 -6.72
CA LEU A 73 -5.56 10.43 -6.13
C LEU A 73 -4.36 10.25 -7.08
N LEU A 74 -4.55 9.48 -8.16
CA LEU A 74 -3.51 9.20 -9.15
C LEU A 74 -3.61 10.07 -10.41
N ASP A 75 -4.75 10.71 -10.62
CA ASP A 75 -5.02 11.67 -11.71
C ASP A 75 -4.38 13.05 -11.43
#